data_AF-A0A3D1T698-F1
#
_entry.id   AF-A0A3D1T698-F1
#
_cell.length_a   1.000
_cell.length_b   1.000
_cell.length_c   1.000
_cell.angle_alpha   90.00
_cell.angle_beta   90.00
_cell.angle_gamma   90.00
#
_symmetry.space_group_name_H-M   'P 1'
#
loop_
_entity.id
_entity.type
_entity.pdbx_description
1 polymer ?
#
loop_
_entity_poly.entity_id
_entity_poly.type
_entity_poly.pdbx_seq_one_letter_code
_entity_poly.pdbx_strand_id
1 'polypeptide(L)'
;MRYAFGVWEGDIIPNQALQVDLGDGTTLQSIPMQLDIMELGLTQSNQKSWTERMLALRNLSEMGPFRMAYLEALIAACDRRASAAEEEGAI
;
A
#
# COMPACT_ATOMS: atom_id res chain seq x y z
N MET A 1 -9.87 -19.96 1.15
CA MET A 1 -8.52 -19.46 0.80
C MET A 1 -8.66 -18.00 0.41
N ARG A 2 -7.87 -17.08 0.97
CA ARG A 2 -7.98 -15.63 0.71
C ARG A 2 -7.29 -15.28 -0.61
N TYR A 3 -7.84 -14.29 -1.32
CA TYR A 3 -7.37 -13.84 -2.62
C TYR A 3 -7.74 -12.37 -2.86
N ALA A 4 -6.83 -11.58 -3.42
CA ALA A 4 -7.07 -10.19 -3.83
C ALA A 4 -6.18 -9.81 -5.03
N PHE A 5 -6.77 -9.25 -6.08
CA PHE A 5 -6.06 -8.69 -7.25
C PHE A 5 -4.95 -9.59 -7.84
N GLY A 6 -5.16 -10.91 -7.89
CA GLY A 6 -4.18 -11.85 -8.43
C GLY A 6 -3.24 -12.47 -7.40
N VAL A 7 -3.26 -12.00 -6.14
CA VAL A 7 -2.43 -12.49 -5.04
C VAL A 7 -3.22 -13.41 -4.13
N TRP A 8 -2.62 -14.53 -3.75
CA TRP A 8 -3.19 -15.52 -2.84
C TRP A 8 -2.53 -15.47 -1.46
N GLU A 9 -3.27 -15.94 -0.45
CA GLU A 9 -2.72 -16.13 0.90
C GLU A 9 -1.48 -17.02 0.86
N GLY A 10 -0.39 -16.55 1.45
CA GLY A 10 0.88 -17.28 1.51
C GLY A 10 1.75 -17.16 0.26
N ASP A 11 1.34 -16.42 -0.78
CA ASP A 11 2.20 -16.12 -1.93
C ASP A 11 3.49 -15.46 -1.45
N ILE A 12 4.64 -15.95 -1.94
CA ILE A 12 5.94 -15.37 -1.59
C ILE A 12 6.24 -14.22 -2.55
N ILE A 13 6.48 -13.02 -2.01
CA ILE A 13 6.82 -11.85 -2.81
C ILE A 13 8.03 -11.13 -2.16
N PRO A 14 9.08 -10.78 -2.94
CA PRO A 14 9.36 -11.24 -4.31
C PRO A 14 9.69 -12.75 -4.35
N ASN A 15 9.20 -13.49 -5.36
CA ASN A 15 9.45 -14.93 -5.54
C ASN A 15 10.71 -15.26 -6.37
N GLN A 16 11.13 -14.35 -7.25
CA GLN A 16 12.26 -14.55 -8.18
C GLN A 16 13.58 -13.99 -7.66
N ALA A 17 13.52 -12.99 -6.78
CA ALA A 17 14.69 -12.35 -6.18
C ALA A 17 14.64 -12.58 -4.67
N LEU A 18 15.79 -12.92 -4.07
CA LEU A 18 15.92 -13.07 -2.61
C LEU A 18 15.69 -11.75 -1.87
N GLN A 19 16.03 -10.63 -2.53
CA GLN A 19 15.94 -9.30 -1.99
C GLN A 19 15.66 -8.30 -3.12
N VAL A 20 14.79 -7.32 -2.85
CA VAL A 20 14.51 -6.18 -3.73
C VAL A 20 14.85 -4.89 -3.02
N ASP A 21 15.56 -4.00 -3.71
CA ASP A 21 15.84 -2.64 -3.23
C ASP A 21 14.60 -1.77 -3.46
N LEU A 22 14.09 -1.17 -2.38
CA LEU A 22 12.95 -0.25 -2.40
C LEU A 22 13.40 1.22 -2.44
N GLY A 23 14.71 1.47 -2.50
CA GLY A 23 15.31 2.79 -2.39
C GLY A 23 15.60 3.21 -0.95
N ASP A 24 16.35 4.30 -0.79
CA ASP A 24 16.70 4.90 0.51
C ASP A 24 17.32 3.91 1.52
N GLY A 25 18.13 2.97 1.01
CA GLY A 25 18.77 1.92 1.82
C GLY A 25 17.79 0.87 2.36
N THR A 26 16.52 0.90 1.94
CA THR A 26 15.49 -0.04 2.37
C THR A 26 15.43 -1.21 1.41
N THR A 27 15.50 -2.42 1.96
CA THR A 27 15.42 -3.65 1.16
C THR A 27 14.36 -4.59 1.68
N LEU A 28 13.64 -5.23 0.77
CA LEU A 28 12.61 -6.22 1.06
C LEU A 28 13.15 -7.61 0.77
N GLN A 29 13.15 -8.49 1.78
CA GLN A 29 13.42 -9.92 1.60
C GLN A 29 12.16 -10.64 1.11
N SER A 30 12.31 -11.80 0.49
CA SER A 30 11.17 -12.69 0.17
C SER A 30 10.37 -13.04 1.43
N ILE A 31 9.09 -12.69 1.46
CA ILE A 31 8.19 -12.97 2.59
C ILE A 31 6.85 -13.52 2.09
N PRO A 32 6.21 -14.43 2.85
CA PRO A 32 4.85 -14.89 2.55
C PRO A 32 3.84 -13.78 2.83
N MET A 33 2.92 -13.55 1.89
CA MET A 33 1.88 -12.55 2.00
C MET A 33 0.76 -12.99 2.95
N GLN A 34 0.43 -12.13 3.91
CA GLN A 34 -0.72 -12.30 4.81
C GLN A 34 -1.86 -11.42 4.31
N LEU A 35 -2.97 -12.03 3.87
CA LEU A 35 -4.11 -11.30 3.30
C LEU A 35 -5.27 -11.16 4.29
N ASP A 36 -5.17 -11.72 5.50
CA ASP A 36 -6.18 -11.52 6.55
C ASP A 36 -6.37 -10.06 6.96
N ILE A 37 -5.40 -9.18 6.67
CA ILE A 37 -5.50 -7.72 6.82
C ILE A 37 -6.61 -7.08 5.97
N MET A 38 -7.10 -7.75 4.93
CA MET A 38 -8.18 -7.24 4.09
C MET A 38 -9.58 -7.49 4.69
N GLU A 39 -9.69 -8.37 5.68
CA GLU A 39 -10.94 -8.67 6.37
C GLU A 39 -11.29 -7.54 7.37
N LEU A 40 -12.56 -7.45 7.76
CA LEU A 40 -13.00 -6.45 8.74
C LEU A 40 -12.51 -6.81 10.16
N GLY A 41 -12.16 -5.81 10.96
CA GLY A 41 -11.73 -6.01 12.35
C GLY A 41 -10.22 -6.22 12.50
N LEU A 42 -9.84 -7.25 13.26
CA LEU A 42 -8.44 -7.58 13.55
C LEU A 42 -8.01 -8.81 12.75
N THR A 43 -6.73 -8.83 12.39
CA THR A 43 -6.08 -10.00 11.78
C THR A 43 -6.00 -11.16 12.76
N GLN A 44 -5.66 -12.36 12.28
CA GLN A 44 -5.45 -13.54 13.12
C GLN A 44 -4.34 -13.33 14.15
N SER A 45 -3.36 -12.48 13.84
CA SER A 45 -2.30 -12.04 14.77
C SER A 45 -2.67 -10.78 15.58
N ASN A 46 -3.96 -10.48 15.69
CA ASN A 46 -4.50 -9.37 16.47
C ASN A 46 -4.01 -7.97 16.03
N GLN A 47 -3.65 -7.83 14.75
CA GLN A 47 -3.24 -6.55 14.15
C GLN A 47 -4.45 -5.84 13.54
N LYS A 48 -4.37 -4.52 13.38
CA LYS A 48 -5.44 -3.75 12.72
C LYS A 48 -5.54 -4.11 11.23
N SER A 49 -6.75 -4.42 10.76
CA SER A 49 -7.08 -4.52 9.33
C SER A 49 -6.83 -3.20 8.60
N TRP A 50 -6.88 -3.25 7.26
CA TRP A 50 -6.85 -2.07 6.42
C TRP A 50 -7.95 -1.07 6.79
N THR A 51 -9.18 -1.55 6.98
CA THR A 51 -10.31 -0.70 7.39
C THR A 51 -10.02 0.01 8.71
N GLU A 52 -9.52 -0.72 9.71
CA GLU A 52 -9.21 -0.13 11.02
C GLU A 52 -8.07 0.87 10.98
N ARG A 53 -7.08 0.66 10.11
CA ARG A 53 -6.00 1.63 9.87
C ARG A 53 -6.54 2.91 9.22
N MET A 54 -7.37 2.78 8.19
CA MET A 54 -7.93 3.92 7.46
C MET A 54 -8.93 4.71 8.31
N LEU A 55 -9.80 4.04 9.07
CA LEU A 55 -10.71 4.69 9.99
C LEU A 55 -9.96 5.42 11.11
N ALA A 56 -8.89 4.83 11.64
CA ALA A 56 -8.04 5.50 12.61
C ALA A 56 -7.45 6.79 12.04
N LEU A 57 -6.82 6.74 10.84
CA LEU A 57 -6.28 7.91 10.17
C LEU A 57 -7.33 9.00 9.91
N ARG A 58 -8.51 8.60 9.41
CA ARG A 58 -9.63 9.53 9.17
C ARG A 58 -10.11 10.22 10.44
N ASN A 59 -10.09 9.51 11.57
CA ASN A 59 -10.58 10.02 12.85
C ASN A 59 -9.50 10.79 13.64
N LEU A 60 -8.24 10.80 13.20
CA LEU A 60 -7.20 11.64 13.80
C LEU A 60 -7.51 13.12 13.56
N SER A 61 -7.54 13.92 14.62
CA SER A 61 -7.81 15.38 14.53
C SER A 61 -6.84 16.11 13.62
N GLU A 62 -5.58 15.70 13.61
CA GLU A 62 -4.52 16.30 12.79
C GLU A 62 -4.57 15.89 11.32
N MET A 63 -5.40 14.92 10.96
CA MET A 63 -5.49 14.44 9.59
C MET A 63 -6.90 14.67 9.06
N GLY A 64 -7.90 13.97 9.61
CA GLY A 64 -9.29 14.18 9.24
C GLY A 64 -9.58 13.88 7.76
N PRO A 65 -10.85 13.91 7.35
CA PRO A 65 -11.20 13.66 5.94
C PRO A 65 -10.65 14.74 5.00
N PHE A 66 -10.61 16.01 5.43
CA PHE A 66 -10.25 17.12 4.54
C PHE A 66 -8.76 17.21 4.24
N ARG A 67 -7.86 17.03 5.22
CA ARG A 67 -6.41 17.05 4.92
C ARG A 67 -6.02 15.80 4.12
N MET A 68 -6.62 14.64 4.39
CA MET A 68 -6.39 13.45 3.56
C MET A 68 -6.82 13.68 2.12
N ALA A 69 -8.03 14.19 1.88
CA ALA A 69 -8.50 14.47 0.52
C ALA A 69 -7.58 15.46 -0.22
N TYR A 70 -7.06 16.47 0.49
CA TYR A 70 -6.08 17.40 -0.08
C TYR A 70 -4.77 16.70 -0.47
N LEU A 71 -4.21 15.87 0.42
CA LEU A 71 -2.98 15.11 0.14
C LEU A 71 -3.16 14.10 -0.99
N GLU A 72 -4.29 13.40 -1.03
CA GLU A 72 -4.65 12.50 -2.12
C GLU A 72 -4.72 13.24 -3.45
N ALA A 73 -5.39 14.39 -3.50
CA ALA A 73 -5.48 15.21 -4.70
C ALA A 73 -4.09 15.69 -5.16
N LEU A 74 -3.21 16.06 -4.23
CA LEU A 74 -1.84 16.46 -4.52
C LEU A 74 -1.03 15.30 -5.14
N ILE A 75 -1.06 14.13 -4.50
CA ILE A 75 -0.35 12.94 -4.99
C ILE A 75 -0.90 12.52 -6.36
N ALA A 76 -2.22 12.49 -6.54
CA ALA A 76 -2.85 12.15 -7.81
C ALA A 76 -2.51 13.13 -8.94
N ALA A 77 -2.34 14.42 -8.62
CA ALA A 77 -1.86 15.40 -9.60
C ALA A 77 -0.38 15.18 -9.97
N CYS A 78 0.47 14.83 -9.00
CA CYS A 78 1.87 14.50 -9.25
C CYS A 78 2.00 13.24 -10.11
N ASP A 79 1.27 12.17 -9.78
CA ASP A 79 1.28 10.89 -10.48
C ASP A 79 0.91 11.08 -11.96
N ARG A 80 -0.21 11.76 -12.24
CA ARG A 80 -0.64 12.05 -13.62
C ARG A 80 0.39 12.87 -14.41
N ARG A 81 1.06 13.83 -13.77
CA ARG A 81 2.12 14.61 -14.44
C ARG A 81 3.34 13.75 -14.75
N ALA A 82 3.71 12.86 -13.84
CA ALA A 82 4.81 11.93 -14.07
C ALA A 82 4.48 10.98 -15.23
N SER A 83 3.29 10.38 -15.24
CA SER A 83 2.86 9.51 -16.35
C SER A 83 2.84 10.24 -17.69
N ALA A 84 2.34 11.47 -17.74
CA ALA A 84 2.34 12.27 -18.98
C ALA A 84 3.77 12.57 -19.47
N ALA A 85 4.70 12.88 -18.56
CA ALA A 85 6.08 13.13 -18.91
C ALA A 85 6.81 11.88 -19.43
N GLU A 86 6.53 10.71 -18.85
CA GLU A 86 7.03 9.41 -19.36
C GLU A 86 6.46 9.10 -20.75
N GLU A 87 5.17 9.33 -20.99
CA GLU A 87 4.53 9.14 -22.31
C GLU A 87 5.11 10.09 -23.38
N GLU A 88 5.46 11.31 -23.01
CA GLU A 88 6.10 12.30 -23.87
C GLU A 88 7.62 12.05 -24.06
N GLY A 89 8.21 11.11 -23.32
CA GLY A 89 9.65 10.83 -23.34
C GLY A 89 10.51 11.93 -22.71
N ALA A 90 9.93 12.73 -21.81
CA ALA A 90 10.61 13.80 -21.08
C ALA A 90 11.35 13.30 -19.82
N ILE A 91 11.20 12.02 -19.48
CA ILE A 91 11.90 11.28 -18.42
C ILE A 91 12.19 9.86 -18.92
#